data_AF-A0ABD0NZ08-F1
#
_entry.id   AF-A0ABD0NZ08-F1
#
_cell.length_a   1.000
_cell.length_b   1.000
_cell.length_c   1.000
_cell.angle_alpha   90.00
_cell.angle_beta   90.00
_cell.angle_gamma   90.00
#
_symmetry.space_group_name_H-M   'P 1'
#
loop_
_entity.id
_entity.type
_entity.pdbx_description
1 polymer ?
#
loop_
_entity_poly.entity_id
_entity_poly.type
_entity_poly.pdbx_seq_one_letter_code
_entity_poly.pdbx_strand_id
1 'polypeptide(L)'
;DTVAAHLCPALAKTLGSDISLPSKPCRMTAHLASKVYSLAGEEASALHAMVVLQIFQAKLLQSLEGSAVTPDTVNDLRVVTDFALKATKHTTQAAGRTMGFMVVQQRHLWLNLVDLRDPDRKVLLNAPITPSGLFGNAVESIVCGQNPLNFALIGSC
;
A
#
# COMPACT_ATOMS: atom_id res chain seq x y z
N ASP A 1 -11.23 34.91 -4.65
CA ASP A 1 -10.47 34.03 -3.73
C ASP A 1 -9.99 32.78 -4.43
N THR A 2 -8.68 32.64 -4.53
CA THR A 2 -8.03 31.59 -5.32
C THR A 2 -7.92 30.33 -4.46
N VAL A 3 -8.42 29.18 -4.95
CA VAL A 3 -8.33 27.86 -4.28
C VAL A 3 -6.90 27.56 -3.77
N ALA A 4 -5.88 28.03 -4.49
CA ALA A 4 -4.48 27.94 -4.09
C ALA A 4 -4.14 28.60 -2.74
N ALA A 5 -4.82 29.68 -2.34
CA ALA A 5 -4.62 30.35 -1.06
C ALA A 5 -5.11 29.51 0.14
N HIS A 6 -6.16 28.71 -0.06
CA HIS A 6 -6.68 27.80 0.96
C HIS A 6 -5.86 26.51 1.10
N LEU A 7 -5.14 26.10 0.05
CA LEU A 7 -4.29 24.91 0.06
C LEU A 7 -2.87 25.16 0.58
N CYS A 8 -2.44 26.43 0.65
CA CYS A 8 -1.13 26.83 1.16
C CYS A 8 -1.22 27.23 2.64
N PRO A 9 -0.62 26.47 3.58
CA PRO A 9 -0.64 26.79 5.01
C PRO A 9 -0.02 28.15 5.36
N ALA A 10 0.86 28.67 4.50
CA ALA A 10 1.50 29.97 4.65
C ALA A 10 0.57 31.15 4.26
N LEU A 11 -0.26 31.00 3.22
CA LEU A 11 -1.25 32.01 2.79
C LEU A 11 -2.56 31.94 3.61
N ALA A 12 -2.89 30.74 4.09
CA ALA A 12 -3.97 30.45 5.01
C ALA A 12 -3.96 31.33 6.27
N LYS A 13 -2.79 31.46 6.90
CA LYS A 13 -2.60 32.25 8.13
C LYS A 13 -2.84 33.75 7.94
N THR A 14 -2.59 34.27 6.74
CA THR A 14 -2.81 35.69 6.41
C THR A 14 -4.27 36.05 6.15
N LEU A 15 -5.15 35.06 5.94
CA LEU A 15 -6.55 35.27 5.57
C LEU A 15 -7.52 35.27 6.77
N GLY A 16 -7.01 35.23 8.01
CA GLY A 16 -7.85 35.28 9.23
C GLY A 16 -8.79 34.08 9.42
N SER A 17 -8.62 33.01 8.63
CA SER A 17 -9.35 31.76 8.81
C SER A 17 -8.64 30.88 9.84
N ASP A 18 -9.40 30.31 10.78
CA ASP A 18 -8.91 29.30 11.74
C ASP A 18 -8.55 28.01 11.01
N ILE A 19 -7.45 28.05 10.24
CA ILE A 19 -6.90 26.88 9.58
C ILE A 19 -6.14 26.11 10.65
N SER A 20 -6.87 25.23 11.32
CA SER A 20 -6.30 24.28 12.26
C SER A 20 -5.31 23.38 11.51
N LEU A 21 -4.09 23.28 12.03
CA LEU A 21 -3.09 22.36 11.48
C LEU A 21 -3.66 20.93 11.49
N PRO A 22 -3.30 20.07 10.52
CA PRO A 22 -3.78 18.69 10.50
C PRO A 22 -3.47 18.03 11.83
N SER A 23 -4.48 17.43 12.46
CA SER A 23 -4.33 16.77 13.76
C SER A 23 -3.24 15.69 13.71
N LYS A 24 -2.63 15.34 14.85
CA LYS A 24 -1.62 14.26 14.91
C LYS A 24 -2.12 12.96 14.23
N PRO A 25 -3.37 12.52 14.46
CA PRO A 25 -3.90 11.34 13.77
C PRO A 25 -4.05 11.54 12.25
N CYS A 26 -4.47 12.71 11.80
CA CYS A 26 -4.53 13.05 10.37
C CYS A 26 -3.14 12.98 9.71
N ARG A 27 -2.10 13.51 10.36
CA ARG A 27 -0.72 13.44 9.84
C ARG A 27 -0.21 12.00 9.73
N MET A 28 -0.53 11.13 10.69
CA MET A 28 -0.13 9.72 10.62
C MET A 28 -0.81 9.00 9.46
N THR A 29 -2.13 9.17 9.28
CA THR A 29 -2.86 8.58 8.16
C THR A 29 -2.35 9.10 6.82
N ALA A 30 -2.07 10.40 6.70
CA ALA A 30 -1.46 10.99 5.50
C ALA A 30 -0.07 10.41 5.21
N HIS A 31 0.78 10.23 6.23
CA HIS A 31 2.09 9.62 6.08
C HIS A 31 2.00 8.16 5.57
N LEU A 32 1.05 7.39 6.10
CA LEU A 32 0.80 6.02 5.64
C LEU A 32 0.30 6.00 4.18
N ALA A 33 -0.61 6.91 3.83
CA ALA A 33 -1.07 7.07 2.45
C ALA A 33 0.06 7.44 1.48
N SER A 34 0.99 8.32 1.88
CA SER A 34 2.18 8.63 1.08
C SER A 34 3.07 7.39 0.89
N LYS A 35 3.25 6.57 1.92
CA LYS A 35 4.00 5.31 1.80
C LYS A 35 3.33 4.31 0.84
N VAL A 36 2.01 4.15 0.94
CA VAL A 36 1.21 3.33 0.02
C VAL A 36 1.42 3.81 -1.42
N TYR A 37 1.33 5.13 -1.65
CA TYR A 37 1.54 5.72 -2.97
C TYR A 37 2.94 5.45 -3.53
N SER A 38 3.99 5.65 -2.73
CA SER A 38 5.37 5.37 -3.15
C SER A 38 5.59 3.89 -3.50
N LEU A 39 5.09 2.97 -2.68
CA LEU A 39 5.21 1.53 -2.92
C LEU A 39 4.43 1.07 -4.15
N ALA A 40 3.24 1.62 -4.37
CA ALA A 40 2.48 1.38 -5.60
C ALA A 40 3.24 1.91 -6.83
N GLY A 41 3.95 3.03 -6.70
CA GLY A 41 4.85 3.54 -7.73
C GLY A 41 6.02 2.60 -8.02
N GLU A 42 6.66 2.05 -6.98
CA GLU A 42 7.70 1.02 -7.13
C GLU A 42 7.17 -0.24 -7.82
N GLU A 43 5.97 -0.69 -7.45
CA GLU A 43 5.28 -1.82 -8.07
C GLU A 43 5.04 -1.58 -9.56
N ALA A 44 4.50 -0.42 -9.92
CA ALA A 44 4.23 -0.03 -11.31
C ALA A 44 5.52 0.07 -12.14
N SER A 45 6.60 0.59 -11.56
CA SER A 45 7.90 0.66 -12.22
C SER A 45 8.49 -0.73 -12.49
N ALA A 46 8.41 -1.65 -11.52
CA ALA A 46 8.84 -3.03 -11.69
C ALA A 46 8.01 -3.78 -12.74
N LEU A 47 6.69 -3.55 -12.78
CA LEU A 47 5.80 -4.08 -13.82
C LEU A 47 6.15 -3.53 -15.21
N HIS A 48 6.49 -2.25 -15.31
CA HIS A 48 6.92 -1.67 -16.57
C HIS A 48 8.21 -2.32 -17.09
N ALA A 49 9.20 -2.52 -16.22
CA ALA A 49 10.43 -3.23 -16.56
C ALA A 49 10.14 -4.67 -17.02
N MET A 50 9.23 -5.37 -16.33
CA MET A 50 8.77 -6.71 -16.73
C MET A 50 8.20 -6.71 -18.16
N VAL A 51 7.33 -5.75 -18.51
CA VAL A 51 6.76 -5.66 -19.86
C VAL A 51 7.85 -5.47 -20.91
N VAL A 52 8.85 -4.62 -20.65
CA VAL A 52 9.98 -4.41 -21.58
C VAL A 52 10.77 -5.71 -21.78
N LEU A 53 11.02 -6.47 -20.70
CA LEU A 53 11.72 -7.76 -20.76
C LEU A 53 10.92 -8.80 -21.54
N GLN A 54 9.60 -8.86 -21.35
CA GLN A 54 8.72 -9.76 -22.09
C GLN A 54 8.67 -9.43 -23.59
N ILE A 55 8.65 -8.14 -23.95
CA ILE A 55 8.75 -7.69 -25.34
C ILE A 55 10.09 -8.11 -25.94
N PHE A 56 11.20 -7.93 -25.22
CA PHE A 56 12.51 -8.37 -25.67
C PHE A 56 12.56 -9.89 -25.85
N GLN A 57 12.03 -10.66 -24.89
CA GLN A 57 11.93 -12.11 -24.98
C GLN A 57 11.14 -12.55 -26.21
N ALA A 58 9.99 -11.91 -26.48
CA ALA A 58 9.17 -12.21 -27.66
C ALA A 58 9.92 -11.93 -28.97
N LYS A 59 10.65 -10.80 -29.06
CA LYS A 59 11.48 -10.48 -30.23
C LYS A 59 12.63 -11.47 -30.42
N LEU A 60 13.24 -11.92 -29.33
CA LEU A 60 14.29 -12.93 -29.37
C LEU A 60 13.70 -14.27 -29.87
N LEU A 61 12.55 -14.69 -29.36
CA LEU A 61 11.87 -15.90 -29.83
C LEU A 61 11.49 -15.82 -31.32
N GLN A 62 11.02 -14.66 -31.79
CA GLN A 62 10.72 -14.44 -33.21
C GLN A 62 11.97 -14.54 -34.09
N SER A 63 13.15 -14.10 -33.62
CA SER A 63 14.38 -14.22 -34.41
C SER A 63 14.90 -15.67 -34.49
N LEU A 64 14.46 -16.54 -33.59
CA LEU A 64 14.73 -17.98 -33.64
C LEU A 64 13.85 -18.70 -34.69
N GLU A 65 12.73 -18.12 -35.11
CA GLU A 65 11.85 -18.72 -36.12
C GLU A 65 12.56 -18.74 -37.49
N GLY A 66 13.11 -19.90 -37.85
CA GLY A 66 13.82 -20.11 -39.11
C GLY A 66 15.34 -19.93 -39.04
N SER A 67 15.90 -19.71 -37.85
CA SER A 67 17.36 -19.67 -37.62
C SER A 67 17.81 -20.81 -36.68
N ALA A 68 19.11 -21.12 -36.71
CA ALA A 68 19.67 -22.11 -35.78
C ALA A 68 19.76 -21.51 -34.37
N VAL A 69 19.36 -22.27 -33.35
CA VAL A 69 19.55 -21.89 -31.95
C VAL A 69 21.04 -21.86 -31.64
N THR A 70 21.56 -20.68 -31.30
CA THR A 70 22.97 -20.52 -30.92
C THR A 70 23.11 -20.53 -29.40
N PRO A 71 24.31 -20.85 -28.88
CA PRO A 71 24.59 -20.71 -27.44
C PRO A 71 24.32 -19.31 -26.92
N ASP A 72 24.56 -18.28 -27.74
CA ASP A 72 24.36 -16.88 -27.38
C ASP A 72 22.87 -16.56 -27.20
N THR A 73 21.99 -17.03 -28.08
CA THR A 73 20.54 -16.80 -27.93
C THR A 73 19.96 -17.51 -26.70
N VAL A 74 20.48 -18.71 -26.38
CA VAL A 74 20.12 -19.41 -25.14
C VAL A 74 20.60 -18.63 -23.91
N ASN A 75 21.79 -18.04 -23.96
CA ASN A 75 22.29 -17.19 -22.87
C ASN A 75 21.43 -15.94 -22.69
N ASP A 76 21.08 -15.24 -23.77
CA ASP A 76 20.21 -14.06 -23.72
C ASP A 76 18.83 -14.41 -23.13
N LEU A 77 18.24 -15.54 -23.53
CA LEU A 77 16.98 -16.04 -22.95
C LEU A 77 17.09 -16.28 -21.43
N ARG A 78 18.20 -16.86 -20.97
CA ARG A 78 18.45 -17.09 -19.53
C ARG A 78 18.55 -15.78 -18.77
N VAL A 79 19.31 -14.82 -19.30
CA VAL A 79 19.51 -13.50 -18.70
C VAL A 79 18.17 -12.75 -18.58
N VAL A 80 17.37 -12.73 -19.66
CA VAL A 80 16.06 -12.07 -19.67
C VAL A 80 15.11 -12.73 -18.68
N THR A 81 15.12 -14.05 -18.60
CA THR A 81 14.29 -14.80 -17.65
C THR A 81 14.68 -14.49 -16.21
N ASP A 82 15.99 -14.43 -15.90
CA ASP A 82 16.47 -14.06 -14.56
C ASP A 82 16.04 -12.63 -14.18
N PHE A 83 16.18 -11.67 -15.11
CA PHE A 83 15.69 -10.32 -14.89
C PHE A 83 14.17 -10.24 -14.71
N ALA A 84 13.41 -11.03 -15.48
CA ALA A 84 11.97 -11.12 -15.32
C ALA A 84 11.62 -11.66 -13.93
N LEU A 85 12.23 -12.76 -13.48
CA LEU A 85 11.99 -13.31 -12.14
C LEU A 85 12.32 -12.30 -11.03
N LYS A 86 13.41 -11.54 -11.16
CA LYS A 86 13.77 -10.45 -10.23
C LYS A 86 12.73 -9.34 -10.22
N ALA A 87 12.23 -8.93 -11.39
CA ALA A 87 11.18 -7.93 -11.51
C ALA A 87 9.85 -8.44 -10.91
N THR A 88 9.43 -9.68 -11.17
CA THR A 88 8.24 -10.29 -10.52
C THR A 88 8.38 -10.29 -9.00
N LYS A 89 9.53 -10.76 -8.48
CA LYS A 89 9.80 -10.77 -7.04
C LYS A 89 9.64 -9.37 -6.45
N HIS A 90 10.23 -8.36 -7.10
CA HIS A 90 10.11 -6.97 -6.65
C HIS A 90 8.66 -6.49 -6.68
N THR A 91 7.92 -6.75 -7.76
CA THR A 91 6.48 -6.40 -7.87
C THR A 91 5.69 -7.02 -6.73
N THR A 92 5.83 -8.32 -6.49
CA THR A 92 5.10 -9.02 -5.41
C THR A 92 5.47 -8.46 -4.02
N GLN A 93 6.74 -8.12 -3.80
CA GLN A 93 7.18 -7.51 -2.54
C GLN A 93 6.60 -6.11 -2.35
N ALA A 94 6.62 -5.28 -3.39
CA ALA A 94 6.03 -3.95 -3.36
C ALA A 94 4.52 -4.03 -3.11
N ALA A 95 3.80 -4.86 -3.86
CA ALA A 95 2.36 -5.11 -3.68
C ALA A 95 2.02 -5.56 -2.25
N GLY A 96 2.75 -6.54 -1.71
CA GLY A 96 2.53 -7.02 -0.35
C GLY A 96 2.76 -5.93 0.71
N ARG A 97 3.79 -5.09 0.52
CA ARG A 97 4.04 -3.93 1.40
C ARG A 97 2.93 -2.88 1.27
N THR A 98 2.50 -2.57 0.05
CA THR A 98 1.36 -1.66 -0.23
C THR A 98 0.12 -2.11 0.53
N MET A 99 -0.26 -3.39 0.41
CA MET A 99 -1.41 -3.96 1.12
C MET A 99 -1.25 -3.87 2.64
N GLY A 100 -0.07 -4.20 3.16
CA GLY A 100 0.23 -4.11 4.59
C GLY A 100 0.07 -2.69 5.13
N PHE A 101 0.63 -1.69 4.44
CA PHE A 101 0.50 -0.29 4.83
C PHE A 101 -0.94 0.21 4.71
N MET A 102 -1.69 -0.25 3.71
CA MET A 102 -3.09 0.10 3.53
C MET A 102 -3.96 -0.42 4.69
N VAL A 103 -3.74 -1.66 5.15
CA VAL A 103 -4.42 -2.19 6.34
C VAL A 103 -4.11 -1.35 7.57
N VAL A 104 -2.84 -1.02 7.80
CA VAL A 104 -2.42 -0.18 8.93
C VAL A 104 -3.05 1.22 8.83
N GLN A 105 -3.08 1.81 7.64
CA GLN A 105 -3.75 3.10 7.40
C GLN A 105 -5.24 3.04 7.76
N GLN A 106 -5.94 2.01 7.30
CA GLN A 106 -7.36 1.83 7.58
C GLN A 106 -7.61 1.65 9.08
N ARG A 107 -6.82 0.83 9.77
CA ARG A 107 -6.92 0.68 11.23
C ARG A 107 -6.72 2.00 11.96
N HIS A 108 -5.71 2.78 11.57
CA HIS A 108 -5.49 4.11 12.14
C HIS A 108 -6.69 5.02 11.92
N LEU A 109 -7.24 5.07 10.71
CA LEU A 109 -8.42 5.87 10.41
C LEU A 109 -9.61 5.49 11.28
N TRP A 110 -9.99 4.21 11.29
CA TRP A 110 -11.14 3.72 12.06
C TRP A 110 -10.99 3.95 13.56
N LEU A 111 -9.82 3.62 14.13
CA LEU A 111 -9.62 3.81 15.56
C LEU A 111 -9.61 5.30 15.94
N ASN A 112 -9.20 6.21 15.05
CA ASN A 112 -9.27 7.65 15.34
C ASN A 112 -10.71 8.18 15.40
N LEU A 113 -11.67 7.48 14.81
CA LEU A 113 -13.09 7.83 14.84
C LEU A 113 -13.83 7.24 16.04
N VAL A 114 -13.28 6.19 16.65
CA VAL A 114 -13.88 5.49 17.79
C VAL A 114 -13.23 5.95 19.10
N ASP A 115 -14.06 6.23 20.10
CA ASP A 115 -13.61 6.52 21.47
C ASP A 115 -13.26 5.21 22.20
N LEU A 116 -12.01 4.78 21.99
CA LEU A 116 -11.41 3.59 22.59
C LEU A 116 -10.25 3.98 23.51
N ARG A 117 -10.13 3.27 24.63
CA ARG A 117 -9.01 3.41 25.56
C ARG A 117 -7.69 3.06 24.85
N ASP A 118 -6.62 3.76 25.21
CA ASP A 118 -5.30 3.57 24.58
C ASP A 118 -4.76 2.13 24.60
N PRO A 119 -4.95 1.32 25.67
CA PRO A 119 -4.52 -0.08 25.65
C PRO A 119 -5.24 -0.91 24.59
N ASP A 120 -6.57 -0.76 24.49
CA ASP A 120 -7.41 -1.50 23.55
C ASP A 120 -7.10 -1.09 22.10
N ARG A 121 -6.90 0.22 21.88
CA ARG A 121 -6.44 0.78 20.60
C ARG A 121 -5.10 0.17 20.17
N LYS A 122 -4.15 0.03 21.09
CA LYS A 122 -2.82 -0.53 20.79
C LYS A 122 -2.91 -2.00 20.41
N VAL A 123 -3.77 -2.79 21.06
CA VAL A 123 -4.01 -4.20 20.70
C VAL A 123 -4.52 -4.29 19.26
N LEU A 124 -5.53 -3.48 18.90
CA LEU A 124 -6.13 -3.49 17.56
C LEU A 124 -5.17 -3.02 16.46
N LEU A 125 -4.33 -2.01 16.72
CA LEU A 125 -3.33 -1.55 15.75
C LEU A 125 -2.30 -2.62 15.41
N ASN A 126 -1.87 -3.38 16.42
CA ASN A 126 -0.80 -4.38 16.30
C ASN A 126 -1.31 -5.79 15.99
N ALA A 127 -2.62 -5.97 15.79
CA ALA A 127 -3.20 -7.25 15.44
C ALA A 127 -2.52 -7.80 14.15
N PRO A 128 -2.34 -9.12 14.02
CA PRO A 128 -1.90 -9.70 12.75
C PRO A 128 -2.83 -9.30 11.61
N ILE A 129 -2.31 -9.22 10.39
CA ILE A 129 -3.15 -9.04 9.20
C ILE A 129 -3.74 -10.41 8.87
N THR A 130 -5.06 -10.52 8.89
CA THR A 130 -5.79 -11.76 8.59
C THR A 130 -6.74 -11.54 7.43
N PRO A 131 -7.02 -12.56 6.60
CA PRO A 131 -8.05 -12.48 5.55
C PRO A 131 -9.46 -12.25 6.12
N SER A 132 -9.67 -12.56 7.40
CA SER A 132 -10.97 -12.54 8.10
C SER A 132 -11.51 -11.14 8.43
N GLY A 133 -10.89 -10.08 7.93
CA GLY A 133 -11.30 -8.70 8.17
C GLY A 133 -10.21 -7.83 8.77
N LEU A 134 -10.46 -6.51 8.84
CA LEU A 134 -9.45 -5.50 9.14
C LEU A 134 -8.74 -5.71 10.48
N PHE A 135 -9.45 -6.17 11.52
CA PHE A 135 -8.90 -6.36 12.88
C PHE A 135 -8.78 -7.83 13.28
N GLY A 136 -9.37 -8.76 12.51
CA GLY A 136 -9.38 -10.19 12.82
C GLY A 136 -9.93 -10.51 14.21
N ASN A 137 -9.45 -11.60 14.80
CA ASN A 137 -9.89 -12.09 16.11
C ASN A 137 -9.48 -11.17 17.28
N ALA A 138 -8.69 -10.12 17.03
CA ALA A 138 -8.29 -9.16 18.06
C ALA A 138 -9.46 -8.32 18.58
N VAL A 139 -10.59 -8.27 17.86
CA VAL A 139 -11.81 -7.63 18.35
C VAL A 139 -12.42 -8.41 19.51
N GLU A 140 -12.40 -9.74 19.45
CA GLU A 140 -13.03 -10.62 20.46
C GLU A 140 -12.36 -10.50 21.83
N SER A 141 -11.04 -10.26 21.86
CA SER A 141 -10.30 -10.06 23.11
C SER A 141 -10.67 -8.77 23.84
N ILE A 142 -11.26 -7.79 23.15
CA ILE A 142 -11.71 -6.51 23.71
C ILE A 142 -13.21 -6.56 24.05
N VAL A 143 -14.01 -7.25 23.24
CA VAL A 143 -15.47 -7.40 23.43
C VAL A 143 -15.83 -8.20 24.69
N CYS A 144 -14.94 -9.07 25.19
CA CYS A 144 -15.15 -9.74 26.49
C CYS A 144 -15.23 -8.76 27.70
N GLY A 145 -15.01 -7.46 27.52
CA GLY A 145 -15.09 -6.45 28.59
C GLY A 145 -16.06 -5.28 28.40
N GLN A 146 -16.69 -5.06 27.23
CA GLN A 146 -17.53 -3.87 26.97
C GLN A 146 -18.70 -4.10 25.98
N ASN A 147 -19.75 -3.25 26.14
CA ASN A 147 -21.07 -3.30 25.49
C ASN A 147 -21.05 -3.57 23.96
N PRO A 148 -21.85 -4.52 23.44
CA PRO A 148 -21.73 -5.07 22.08
C PRO A 148 -22.21 -4.16 20.92
N LEU A 149 -22.76 -2.98 21.19
CA LEU A 149 -23.45 -2.16 20.18
C LEU A 149 -22.52 -1.32 19.28
N ASN A 150 -21.27 -1.06 19.67
CA ASN A 150 -20.34 -0.23 18.87
C ASN A 150 -19.51 -1.02 17.83
N PHE A 151 -19.46 -2.35 17.92
CA PHE A 151 -18.57 -3.18 17.09
C PHE A 151 -19.24 -3.84 15.89
N ALA A 152 -20.58 -3.83 15.80
CA ALA A 152 -21.31 -4.44 14.69
C ALA A 152 -20.96 -3.84 13.31
N LEU A 153 -20.44 -2.60 13.26
CA LEU A 153 -19.98 -1.95 12.04
C LEU A 153 -18.51 -2.24 11.68
N ILE A 154 -17.72 -2.83 12.60
CA ILE A 154 -16.27 -3.03 12.44
C ILE A 154 -15.94 -4.43 11.91
N GLY A 155 -16.83 -5.42 12.10
CA GLY A 155 -16.62 -6.82 11.71
C GLY A 155 -17.20 -7.23 10.35
N SER A 156 -17.86 -6.33 9.61
CA SER A 156 -18.55 -6.66 8.35
C SER A 156 -17.87 -6.12 7.07
N CYS A 157 -16.57 -5.79 7.14
CA CYS A 157 -15.75 -5.42 5.99
C CYS A 157 -14.46 -6.25 5.92
#